data_AF-A0AA91IPB3-F1
#
_entry.id   AF-A0AA91IPB3-F1
#
_cell.length_a   1.000
_cell.length_b   1.000
_cell.length_c   1.000
_cell.angle_alpha   90.00
_cell.angle_beta   90.00
_cell.angle_gamma   90.00
#
_symmetry.space_group_name_H-M   'P 1'
#
loop_
_entity.id
_entity.type
_entity.pdbx_description
1 polymer ?
#
loop_
_entity_poly.entity_id
_entity_poly.type
_entity_poly.pdbx_seq_one_letter_code
_entity_poly.pdbx_strand_id
1 'polypeptide(L)'
;MTDLKTWSPAQVLEHAEYKLSLLPHKDSLSCDFYRGVIASIKELQMTQSATEQSAVPTMMGWDKLAERGLVFRINYEILHPLGLAMAYDANTGLSSGAHVASDGVWNFSDEILSYAANRGWLK
;
A
#
# COMPACT_ATOMS: atom_id res chain seq x y z
N MET A 1 25.58 13.65 -33.28
CA MET A 1 26.26 13.35 -32.00
C MET A 1 25.19 13.44 -30.92
N THR A 2 24.84 12.33 -30.28
CA THR A 2 23.74 12.26 -29.29
C THR A 2 24.16 13.01 -28.03
N ASP A 3 23.35 13.96 -27.55
CA ASP A 3 23.64 14.71 -26.34
C ASP A 3 23.45 13.80 -25.11
N LEU A 4 24.56 13.43 -24.47
CA LEU A 4 24.60 12.57 -23.29
C LEU A 4 23.77 13.14 -22.12
N LYS A 5 23.45 14.44 -22.12
CA LYS A 5 22.61 15.08 -21.10
C LYS A 5 21.15 14.63 -21.13
N THR A 6 20.71 13.97 -22.20
CA THR A 6 19.33 13.50 -22.35
C THR A 6 19.13 12.02 -21.99
N TRP A 7 20.19 11.32 -21.61
CA TRP A 7 20.15 9.88 -21.35
C TRP A 7 19.67 9.55 -19.94
N SER A 8 18.85 8.51 -19.82
CA SER A 8 18.49 7.95 -18.53
C SER A 8 19.71 7.29 -17.85
N PRO A 9 19.72 7.14 -16.52
CA PRO A 9 20.81 6.45 -15.82
C PRO A 9 21.09 5.05 -16.36
N ALA A 10 20.07 4.30 -16.77
CA ALA A 10 20.23 2.97 -17.37
C ALA A 10 20.93 3.03 -18.74
N GLN A 11 20.60 4.01 -19.57
CA GLN A 11 21.24 4.21 -20.88
C GLN A 11 22.70 4.63 -20.73
N VAL A 12 23.02 5.48 -19.74
CA VAL A 12 24.41 5.86 -19.44
C VAL A 12 25.20 4.65 -18.93
N LEU A 13 24.59 3.81 -18.08
CA LEU A 13 25.22 2.59 -17.57
C LEU A 13 25.55 1.60 -18.68
N GLU A 14 24.56 1.26 -19.52
CA GLU A 14 24.73 0.33 -20.64
C GLU A 14 25.84 0.80 -21.59
N HIS A 15 25.85 2.10 -21.90
CA HIS A 15 26.89 2.66 -22.74
C HIS A 15 28.28 2.63 -22.10
N ALA A 16 28.39 2.94 -20.81
CA ALA A 16 29.66 2.91 -20.09
C ALA A 16 30.21 1.48 -20.01
N GLU A 17 29.35 0.49 -19.76
CA GLU A 17 29.72 -0.93 -19.76
C GLU A 17 30.17 -1.39 -21.16
N TYR A 18 29.44 -0.99 -22.22
CA TYR A 18 29.84 -1.25 -23.59
C TYR A 18 31.21 -0.63 -23.93
N LYS A 19 31.43 0.64 -23.59
CA LYS A 19 32.71 1.33 -23.82
C LYS A 19 33.86 0.65 -23.08
N LEU A 20 33.65 0.26 -21.83
CA LEU A 20 34.64 -0.47 -21.04
C LEU A 20 34.99 -1.83 -21.68
N SER A 21 34.01 -2.52 -22.27
CA SER A 21 34.21 -3.83 -22.92
C SER A 21 35.10 -3.76 -24.18
N LEU A 22 35.16 -2.60 -24.84
CA LEU A 22 35.93 -2.39 -26.06
C LEU A 22 37.38 -1.96 -25.80
N LEU A 23 37.76 -1.65 -24.55
CA LEU A 23 39.10 -1.15 -24.24
C LEU A 23 40.13 -2.30 -24.16
N PRO A 24 41.29 -2.19 -24.84
CA PRO A 24 42.24 -3.30 -24.99
C PRO A 24 43.08 -3.55 -23.72
N HIS A 25 43.24 -2.55 -22.85
CA HIS A 25 44.04 -2.63 -21.63
C HIS A 25 43.21 -2.32 -20.40
N LYS A 26 43.03 -3.34 -19.56
CA LYS A 26 42.17 -3.29 -18.37
C LYS A 26 42.68 -2.32 -17.30
N ASP A 27 43.93 -1.89 -17.34
CA ASP A 27 44.54 -1.03 -16.31
C ASP A 27 44.82 0.39 -16.82
N SER A 28 44.12 0.81 -17.88
CA SER A 28 44.25 2.17 -18.42
C SER A 28 43.37 3.17 -17.66
N LEU A 29 43.81 4.43 -17.64
CA LEU A 29 43.04 5.56 -17.08
C LEU A 29 41.62 5.66 -17.68
N SER A 30 41.47 5.26 -18.95
CA SER A 30 40.15 5.19 -19.60
C SER A 30 39.25 4.12 -18.99
N CYS A 31 39.79 2.95 -18.63
CA CYS A 31 39.04 1.92 -17.92
C CYS A 31 38.61 2.40 -16.53
N ASP A 32 39.49 3.09 -15.81
CA ASP A 32 39.19 3.61 -14.47
C ASP A 32 38.10 4.68 -14.51
N PHE A 33 38.11 5.52 -15.55
CA PHE A 33 37.03 6.48 -15.79
C PHE A 33 35.66 5.78 -15.94
N TYR A 34 35.54 4.80 -16.84
CA TYR A 34 34.25 4.11 -17.05
C TYR A 34 33.83 3.29 -15.83
N ARG A 35 34.77 2.66 -15.12
CA ARG A 35 34.47 1.98 -13.85
C ARG A 35 33.91 2.94 -12.80
N GLY A 36 34.49 4.13 -12.68
CA GLY A 36 34.00 5.16 -11.76
C GLY A 36 32.58 5.63 -12.10
N VAL A 37 32.29 5.82 -13.39
CA VAL A 37 30.93 6.16 -13.87
C VAL A 37 29.94 5.03 -13.54
N ILE A 38 30.29 3.78 -13.85
CA ILE A 38 29.45 2.60 -13.56
C ILE A 38 29.18 2.48 -12.06
N ALA A 39 30.21 2.63 -11.22
CA ALA A 39 30.07 2.54 -9.76
C ALA A 39 29.14 3.64 -9.22
N SER A 40 29.31 4.88 -9.67
CA SER A 40 28.50 6.02 -9.24
C SER A 40 27.02 5.85 -9.63
N ILE A 41 26.73 5.35 -10.83
CA ILE A 41 25.35 5.12 -11.28
C ILE A 41 24.71 3.98 -10.50
N LYS A 42 25.44 2.89 -10.25
CA LYS A 42 24.94 1.77 -9.43
C LYS A 42 24.65 2.21 -8.00
N GLU A 43 25.48 3.06 -7.41
CA GLU A 43 25.27 3.62 -6.08
C GLU A 43 24.05 4.56 -6.02
N LEU A 44 23.83 5.39 -7.04
CA LEU A 44 22.62 6.21 -7.20
C LEU A 44 21.35 5.36 -7.33
N GLN A 45 21.40 4.24 -8.06
CA GLN A 45 20.24 3.32 -8.18
C GLN A 45 19.94 2.59 -6.86
N MET A 46 20.98 2.18 -6.13
CA MET A 46 20.83 1.55 -4.81
C MET A 46 20.23 2.52 -3.78
N THR A 47 20.65 3.78 -3.79
CA THR A 47 20.12 4.83 -2.90
C THR A 47 18.69 5.24 -3.26
N GLN A 48 18.32 5.27 -4.54
CA GLN A 48 16.93 5.46 -4.98
C GLN A 48 16.03 4.30 -4.52
N SER A 49 16.51 3.06 -4.62
CA SER A 49 15.77 1.87 -4.14
C SER A 49 15.57 1.89 -2.61
N ALA A 50 16.52 2.45 -1.87
CA ALA A 50 16.42 2.63 -0.42
C ALA A 50 15.54 3.83 0.01
N THR A 51 15.38 4.84 -0.85
CA THR A 51 14.51 6.00 -0.60
C THR A 51 13.08 5.80 -1.12
N GLU A 52 12.85 4.86 -2.04
CA GLU A 52 11.52 4.40 -2.45
C GLU A 52 10.89 3.35 -1.52
N GLN A 53 11.56 2.96 -0.44
CA GLN A 53 10.89 2.45 0.77
C GLN A 53 10.15 3.58 1.52
N SER A 54 9.42 4.40 0.77
CA SER A 54 8.26 5.12 1.27
C SER A 54 7.32 4.07 1.83
N ALA A 55 7.10 4.09 3.15
CA ALA A 55 6.21 3.19 3.86
C ALA A 55 4.84 3.16 3.17
N VAL A 56 4.62 2.19 2.28
CA VAL A 56 3.33 1.97 1.66
C VAL A 56 2.40 1.61 2.83
N PRO A 57 1.41 2.44 3.15
CA PRO A 57 0.53 2.14 4.26
C PRO A 57 -0.12 0.78 3.98
N THR A 58 0.05 -0.16 4.90
CA THR A 58 -0.57 -1.48 4.77
C THR A 58 -2.08 -1.30 4.84
N MET A 59 -2.79 -1.67 3.79
CA MET A 59 -4.25 -1.61 3.74
C MET A 59 -4.85 -2.71 4.62
N MET A 60 -5.80 -2.37 5.50
CA MET A 60 -6.56 -3.33 6.29
C MET A 60 -7.91 -3.61 5.63
N GLY A 61 -8.23 -4.89 5.45
CA GLY A 61 -9.50 -5.33 4.87
C GLY A 61 -10.71 -5.13 5.78
N TRP A 62 -11.90 -5.08 5.17
CA TRP A 62 -13.18 -4.95 5.87
C TRP A 62 -13.47 -6.10 6.84
N ASP A 63 -13.02 -7.32 6.54
CA ASP A 63 -13.09 -8.48 7.43
C ASP A 63 -12.37 -8.20 8.76
N LYS A 64 -11.15 -7.65 8.69
CA LYS A 64 -10.34 -7.30 9.85
C LYS A 64 -10.88 -6.11 10.61
N LEU A 65 -11.51 -5.16 9.93
CA LEU A 65 -12.22 -4.06 10.58
C LEU A 65 -13.51 -4.56 11.28
N ALA A 66 -14.25 -5.47 10.65
CA ALA A 66 -15.45 -6.08 11.21
C ALA A 66 -15.13 -6.94 12.44
N GLU A 67 -14.05 -7.74 12.41
CA GLU A 67 -13.51 -8.47 13.57
C GLU A 67 -13.17 -7.54 14.75
N ARG A 68 -12.81 -6.29 14.47
CA ARG A 68 -12.53 -5.24 15.47
C ARG A 68 -13.78 -4.47 15.91
N GLY A 69 -14.97 -4.87 15.45
CA GLY A 69 -16.25 -4.29 15.83
C GLY A 69 -16.68 -3.08 14.99
N LEU A 70 -15.98 -2.73 13.90
CA LEU A 70 -16.33 -1.53 13.11
C LEU A 70 -17.77 -1.57 12.59
N VAL A 71 -18.15 -2.68 11.96
CA VAL A 71 -19.50 -2.83 11.37
C VAL A 71 -20.57 -2.78 12.46
N PHE A 72 -20.34 -3.46 13.59
CA PHE A 72 -21.22 -3.40 14.75
C PHE A 72 -21.40 -1.95 15.23
N ARG A 73 -20.30 -1.20 15.41
CA ARG A 73 -20.35 0.17 15.94
C ARG A 73 -20.98 1.15 14.95
N ILE A 74 -20.75 1.02 13.64
CA ILE A 74 -21.45 1.82 12.63
C ILE A 74 -22.96 1.60 12.73
N ASN A 75 -23.40 0.34 12.81
CA ASN A 75 -24.80 0.02 12.97
C ASN A 75 -25.35 0.54 14.30
N TYR A 76 -24.71 0.21 15.41
CA TYR A 76 -25.19 0.55 16.75
C TYR A 76 -25.19 2.05 17.05
N GLU A 77 -24.09 2.75 16.76
CA GLU A 77 -23.88 4.14 17.19
C GLU A 77 -24.44 5.14 16.19
N ILE A 78 -24.50 4.80 14.90
CA ILE A 78 -24.82 5.76 13.83
C ILE A 78 -26.13 5.39 13.13
N LEU A 79 -26.23 4.19 12.59
CA LEU A 79 -27.33 3.86 11.67
C LEU A 79 -28.62 3.49 12.40
N HIS A 80 -28.55 2.71 13.48
CA HIS A 80 -29.71 2.27 14.24
C HIS A 80 -30.53 3.46 14.80
N PRO A 81 -29.92 4.50 15.37
CA PRO A 81 -30.63 5.72 15.77
C PRO A 81 -31.35 6.45 14.63
N LEU A 82 -30.96 6.20 13.37
CA LEU A 82 -31.57 6.77 12.17
C LEU A 82 -32.60 5.83 11.52
N GLY A 83 -32.89 4.68 12.14
CA GLY A 83 -33.75 3.66 11.55
C GLY A 83 -33.10 2.94 10.36
N LEU A 84 -31.77 2.90 10.29
CA LEU A 84 -30.99 2.24 9.25
C LEU A 84 -30.14 1.10 9.82
N ALA A 85 -29.85 0.08 9.02
CA ALA A 85 -28.89 -0.97 9.36
C ALA A 85 -28.10 -1.41 8.12
N MET A 86 -26.78 -1.21 8.12
CA MET A 86 -25.90 -1.64 7.04
C MET A 86 -25.99 -3.16 6.84
N ALA A 87 -26.21 -3.56 5.60
CA ALA A 87 -26.21 -4.94 5.16
C ALA A 87 -24.78 -5.34 4.76
N TYR A 88 -24.02 -5.91 5.69
CA TYR A 88 -22.65 -6.39 5.45
C TYR A 88 -22.59 -7.91 5.52
N ASP A 89 -22.05 -8.54 4.48
CA ASP A 89 -21.76 -9.97 4.46
C ASP A 89 -20.30 -10.23 4.82
N ALA A 90 -20.09 -10.85 5.98
CA ALA A 90 -18.76 -11.15 6.49
C ALA A 90 -17.99 -12.20 5.65
N ASN A 91 -18.69 -13.02 4.87
CA ASN A 91 -18.04 -14.05 4.04
C ASN A 91 -17.48 -13.47 2.75
N THR A 92 -18.17 -12.48 2.16
CA THR A 92 -17.78 -11.85 0.90
C THR A 92 -17.07 -10.51 1.11
N GLY A 93 -17.20 -9.90 2.29
CA GLY A 93 -16.66 -8.58 2.60
C GLY A 93 -17.39 -7.43 1.90
N LEU A 94 -18.56 -7.70 1.31
CA LEU A 94 -19.34 -6.72 0.56
C LEU A 94 -20.49 -6.16 1.40
N SER A 95 -20.82 -4.91 1.14
CA SER A 95 -22.05 -4.28 1.64
C SER A 95 -22.95 -3.92 0.47
N SER A 96 -24.19 -4.40 0.48
CA SER A 96 -25.18 -4.12 -0.57
C SER A 96 -25.95 -2.82 -0.32
N GLY A 97 -25.74 -2.16 0.82
CA GLY A 97 -26.43 -0.94 1.22
C GLY A 97 -26.88 -1.00 2.68
N ALA A 98 -28.06 -0.45 2.97
CA ALA A 98 -28.66 -0.47 4.30
C ALA A 98 -30.14 -0.86 4.22
N HIS A 99 -30.58 -1.63 5.22
CA HIS A 99 -31.98 -1.86 5.52
C HIS A 99 -32.59 -0.64 6.20
N VAL A 100 -33.86 -0.37 5.90
CA VAL A 100 -34.65 0.71 6.51
C VAL A 100 -35.68 0.07 7.43
N ALA A 101 -35.70 0.50 8.70
CA ALA A 101 -36.70 0.06 9.66
C ALA A 101 -38.08 0.60 9.28
N SER A 102 -39.09 -0.26 9.28
CA SER A 102 -40.48 0.13 8.96
C SER A 102 -41.11 1.02 10.04
N ASP A 103 -40.67 0.87 11.29
CA ASP A 103 -41.09 1.64 12.46
C ASP A 103 -40.08 2.74 12.83
N GLY A 104 -39.04 2.91 12.01
CA GLY A 104 -37.99 3.91 12.21
C GLY A 104 -36.96 3.55 13.29
N VAL A 105 -36.98 2.33 13.85
CA VAL A 105 -36.07 1.93 14.93
C VAL A 105 -35.37 0.63 14.58
N TRP A 106 -34.04 0.62 14.72
CA TRP A 106 -33.26 -0.62 14.80
C TRP A 106 -32.64 -0.74 16.18
N ASN A 107 -32.61 -1.97 16.71
CA ASN A 107 -31.82 -2.32 17.87
C ASN A 107 -31.22 -3.70 17.66
N PHE A 108 -30.02 -3.90 18.20
CA PHE A 108 -29.48 -5.24 18.32
C PHE A 108 -30.25 -6.00 19.41
N SER A 109 -30.38 -7.31 19.24
CA SER A 109 -30.90 -8.18 20.29
C SER A 109 -29.97 -8.20 21.50
N ASP A 110 -30.50 -8.54 22.67
CA ASP A 110 -29.71 -8.68 23.91
C ASP A 110 -28.55 -9.67 23.76
N GLU A 111 -28.71 -10.71 22.93
CA GLU A 111 -27.65 -11.66 22.60
C GLU A 111 -26.49 -10.98 21.88
N ILE A 112 -26.77 -10.16 20.86
CA ILE A 112 -25.74 -9.45 20.11
C ILE A 112 -25.09 -8.39 20.99
N LEU A 113 -25.85 -7.69 21.83
CA LEU A 113 -25.30 -6.73 22.78
C LEU A 113 -24.39 -7.40 23.81
N SER A 114 -24.79 -8.56 24.35
CA SER A 114 -23.96 -9.35 25.26
C SER A 114 -22.68 -9.83 24.58
N TYR A 115 -22.78 -10.30 23.34
CA TYR A 115 -21.62 -10.68 22.54
C TYR A 115 -20.67 -9.50 22.30
N ALA A 116 -21.21 -8.33 21.93
CA ALA A 116 -20.45 -7.11 21.71
C ALA A 116 -19.77 -6.60 23.00
N ALA A 117 -20.45 -6.68 24.15
CA ALA A 117 -19.87 -6.36 25.46
C ALA A 117 -18.68 -7.26 25.78
N ASN A 118 -18.84 -8.58 25.61
CA ASN A 118 -17.76 -9.56 25.85
C ASN A 118 -16.56 -9.37 24.92
N ARG A 119 -16.75 -8.74 23.75
CA ARG A 119 -15.70 -8.39 22.79
C ARG A 119 -15.11 -6.98 23.02
N GLY A 120 -15.64 -6.21 23.96
CA GLY A 120 -15.22 -4.82 24.22
C GLY A 120 -15.61 -3.83 23.12
N TRP A 121 -16.66 -4.15 22.34
CA TRP A 121 -17.15 -3.27 21.28
C TRP A 121 -18.11 -2.21 21.79
N LEU A 122 -18.78 -2.49 22.91
CA LEU A 122 -19.56 -1.52 23.67
C LEU A 122 -18.62 -0.79 24.63
N LYS A 123 -18.65 0.54 24.61
CA LYS A 123 -17.88 1.43 25.50
C LYS A 123 -18.75 1.99 26.61
#